data_AF-G7VAT8-F1
#
_entry.id   AF-G7VAT8-F1
#
_cell.length_a   1.000
_cell.length_b   1.000
_cell.length_c   1.000
_cell.angle_alpha   90.00
_cell.angle_beta   90.00
_cell.angle_gamma   90.00
#
_symmetry.space_group_name_H-M   'P 1'
#
loop_
_entity.id
_entity.type
_entity.pdbx_description
1 polymer ?
#
loop_
_entity_poly.entity_id
_entity_poly.type
_entity_poly.pdbx_seq_one_letter_code
_entity_poly.pdbx_strand_id
1 'polypeptide(L)'
;MYWQYMAVYTIGYSGFSPEEFLHTLAKFGVEAVVDVRRYPRSKTAFYTASVLREELGRVGVEYLWFGELGALGVRGPRAGCVDSATFDMYVWRLYHYAPAILQLDELARLSERRVVALVCREEDWRSCHRQFIADYLARRGFPVLHIRRRGTEGHVKTKCAEVFDPPPVDVVRRVYEDFRHLCSAGPVYLFGGALEGSAADVDVVVYGLGEGLPRGYDAQFIPAPREDLFHFHVTYNGVLICGKPIKISFERSLANELGETEERVRAFLHSGDPVLVCKAAKQLAFAVAAVLCGPRTSTWRRVKQCLEGHGLELPQAFKNCLTPPPPEVLKLHRSFVEKIAEVLRGFRASEPRGR
;
A
#
# COMPACT_ATOMS: atom_id res chain seq x y z
N MET A 1 4.65 -29.49 17.47
CA MET A 1 3.91 -28.67 16.49
C MET A 1 4.61 -28.81 15.16
N TYR A 2 3.94 -29.39 14.16
CA TYR A 2 4.47 -29.46 12.80
C TYR A 2 4.08 -28.17 12.08
N TRP A 3 5.07 -27.39 11.68
CA TRP A 3 4.83 -26.19 10.87
C TRP A 3 4.79 -26.58 9.39
N GLN A 4 3.87 -25.98 8.64
CA GLN A 4 3.76 -26.18 7.20
C GLN A 4 4.99 -25.63 6.44
N TYR A 5 5.63 -24.59 6.98
CA TYR A 5 6.82 -23.95 6.44
C TYR A 5 8.00 -24.01 7.41
N MET A 6 9.22 -23.92 6.88
CA MET A 6 10.42 -23.69 7.68
C MET A 6 10.33 -22.37 8.46
N ALA A 7 11.01 -22.32 9.61
CA ALA A 7 11.06 -21.10 10.40
C ALA A 7 11.91 -20.02 9.71
N VAL A 8 11.39 -18.80 9.71
CA VAL A 8 12.16 -17.61 9.34
C VAL A 8 12.71 -16.99 10.61
N TYR A 9 14.01 -16.79 10.66
CA TYR A 9 14.66 -16.15 11.78
C TYR A 9 14.80 -14.65 11.55
N THR A 10 14.87 -13.89 12.64
CA THR A 10 15.39 -12.52 12.59
C THR A 10 16.45 -12.36 13.66
N ILE A 11 17.48 -11.57 13.38
CA ILE A 11 18.56 -11.30 14.32
C ILE A 11 18.99 -9.84 14.24
N GLY A 12 19.15 -9.21 15.41
CA GLY A 12 19.68 -7.87 15.54
C GLY A 12 21.13 -7.97 15.96
N TYR A 13 22.07 -7.47 15.16
CA TYR A 13 23.49 -7.72 15.44
C TYR A 13 24.04 -6.91 16.62
N SER A 14 23.33 -5.89 17.10
CA SER A 14 23.80 -5.08 18.23
C SER A 14 24.07 -5.95 19.45
N GLY A 15 25.27 -5.82 20.00
CA GLY A 15 25.74 -6.62 21.13
C GLY A 15 26.39 -7.94 20.75
N PHE A 16 26.16 -8.51 19.57
CA PHE A 16 26.86 -9.71 19.11
C PHE A 16 28.27 -9.34 18.60
N SER A 17 29.28 -10.00 19.15
CA SER A 17 30.60 -10.08 18.50
C SER A 17 30.47 -10.83 17.15
N PRO A 18 31.40 -10.60 16.20
CA PRO A 18 31.46 -11.34 14.95
C PRO A 18 31.37 -12.86 15.12
N GLU A 19 32.11 -13.40 16.08
CA GLU A 19 32.20 -14.82 16.38
C GLU A 19 30.88 -15.36 16.95
N GLU A 20 30.29 -14.66 17.93
CA GLU A 20 28.97 -15.00 18.48
C GLU A 20 27.89 -14.98 17.39
N PHE A 21 27.95 -14.01 16.48
CA PHE A 21 26.98 -13.88 15.39
C PHE A 21 27.05 -15.06 14.42
N LEU A 22 28.25 -15.38 13.90
CA LEU A 22 28.44 -16.50 12.98
C LEU A 22 28.10 -17.85 13.65
N HIS A 23 28.52 -18.04 14.90
CA HIS A 23 28.17 -19.24 15.68
C HIS A 23 26.66 -19.36 15.85
N THR A 24 25.97 -18.25 16.09
CA THR A 24 24.51 -18.22 16.22
C THR A 24 23.83 -18.62 14.92
N LEU A 25 24.28 -18.08 13.77
CA LEU A 25 23.73 -18.46 12.47
C LEU A 25 23.89 -19.96 12.20
N ALA A 26 25.09 -20.51 12.46
CA ALA A 26 25.37 -21.93 12.31
C ALA A 26 24.47 -22.80 13.22
N LYS A 27 24.28 -22.39 14.49
CA LYS A 27 23.41 -23.10 15.44
C LYS A 27 21.96 -23.23 14.94
N PHE A 28 21.45 -22.22 14.25
CA PHE A 28 20.10 -22.23 13.68
C PHE A 28 20.05 -22.78 12.25
N GLY A 29 21.18 -23.25 11.71
CA GLY A 29 21.25 -23.79 10.35
C GLY A 29 20.89 -22.75 9.29
N VAL A 30 21.18 -21.47 9.53
CA VAL A 30 20.86 -20.40 8.58
C VAL A 30 21.67 -20.59 7.30
N GLU A 31 20.98 -20.67 6.17
CA GLU A 31 21.58 -20.81 4.84
C GLU A 31 21.72 -19.46 4.13
N ALA A 32 20.85 -18.50 4.45
CA ALA A 32 20.89 -17.16 3.86
C ALA A 32 20.59 -16.07 4.90
N VAL A 33 21.44 -15.05 4.92
CA VAL A 33 21.21 -13.79 5.62
C VAL A 33 20.61 -12.78 4.65
N VAL A 34 19.43 -12.29 4.98
CA VAL A 34 18.78 -11.19 4.25
C VAL A 34 18.96 -9.91 5.06
N ASP A 35 19.82 -9.03 4.57
CA ASP A 35 20.06 -7.72 5.14
C ASP A 35 18.95 -6.76 4.72
N VAL A 36 18.10 -6.40 5.68
CA VAL A 36 16.93 -5.53 5.45
C VAL A 36 17.24 -4.07 5.75
N ARG A 37 18.51 -3.70 5.97
CA ARG A 37 18.90 -2.30 6.20
C ARG A 37 18.84 -1.53 4.89
N ARG A 38 18.29 -0.30 4.93
CA ARG A 38 18.24 0.55 3.72
C ARG A 38 19.63 0.86 3.19
N TYR A 39 20.58 1.10 4.10
CA TYR A 39 21.99 1.28 3.78
C TYR A 39 22.79 0.40 4.74
N PRO A 40 23.37 -0.72 4.27
CA PRO A 40 24.07 -1.70 5.12
C PRO A 40 25.49 -1.22 5.52
N ARG A 41 25.52 -0.04 6.17
CA ARG A 41 26.70 0.57 6.77
C ARG A 41 26.67 0.35 8.28
N SER A 42 27.83 0.16 8.89
CA SER A 42 27.97 -0.05 10.33
C SER A 42 29.24 0.60 10.86
N LYS A 43 29.23 0.99 12.14
CA LYS A 43 30.45 1.42 12.85
C LYS A 43 31.38 0.25 13.16
N THR A 44 30.81 -0.95 13.31
CA THR A 44 31.56 -2.19 13.45
C THR A 44 31.85 -2.74 12.06
N ALA A 45 33.13 -2.77 11.68
CA ALA A 45 33.58 -3.11 10.31
C ALA A 45 32.99 -4.44 9.80
N PHE A 46 32.93 -5.47 10.65
CA PHE A 46 32.34 -6.76 10.35
C PHE A 46 30.90 -6.68 9.78
N TYR A 47 30.07 -5.76 10.29
CA TYR A 47 28.67 -5.63 9.86
C TYR A 47 28.47 -4.63 8.72
N THR A 48 29.52 -4.21 8.04
CA THR A 48 29.41 -3.53 6.73
C THR A 48 29.09 -4.56 5.65
N ALA A 49 28.35 -4.19 4.60
CA ALA A 49 27.89 -5.14 3.59
C ALA A 49 29.01 -5.97 2.94
N SER A 50 30.15 -5.35 2.62
CA SER A 50 31.27 -6.02 1.97
C SER A 50 31.88 -7.08 2.88
N VAL A 51 32.22 -6.71 4.12
CA VAL A 51 32.84 -7.63 5.08
C VAL A 51 31.85 -8.71 5.51
N LEU A 52 30.60 -8.35 5.80
CA LEU A 52 29.58 -9.32 6.19
C LEU A 52 29.35 -10.35 5.09
N ARG A 53 29.29 -9.94 3.82
CA ARG A 53 29.18 -10.85 2.67
C ARG A 53 30.35 -11.82 2.59
N GLU A 54 31.57 -11.32 2.74
CA GLU A 54 32.79 -12.14 2.68
C GLU A 54 32.82 -13.18 3.80
N GLU A 55 32.61 -12.74 5.05
CA GLU A 55 32.68 -13.60 6.23
C GLU A 55 31.56 -14.65 6.25
N LEU A 56 30.34 -14.29 5.83
CA LEU A 56 29.25 -15.26 5.66
C LEU A 56 29.59 -16.29 4.57
N GLY A 57 30.17 -15.85 3.45
CA GLY A 57 30.60 -16.74 2.36
C GLY A 57 31.64 -17.77 2.81
N ARG A 58 32.57 -17.40 3.69
CA ARG A 58 33.58 -18.33 4.26
C ARG A 58 32.97 -19.46 5.09
N VAL A 59 31.78 -19.24 5.67
CA VAL A 59 31.05 -20.25 6.45
C VAL A 59 29.86 -20.85 5.68
N GLY A 60 29.77 -20.62 4.37
CA GLY A 60 28.75 -21.19 3.51
C GLY A 60 27.36 -20.56 3.63
N VAL A 61 27.26 -19.36 4.19
CA VAL A 61 25.99 -18.62 4.31
C VAL A 61 25.90 -17.55 3.21
N GLU A 62 24.81 -17.55 2.46
CA GLU A 62 24.59 -16.54 1.41
C GLU A 62 24.22 -15.17 2.01
N TYR A 63 24.76 -14.09 1.45
CA TYR A 63 24.36 -12.73 1.79
C TYR A 63 23.51 -12.11 0.69
N LEU A 64 22.28 -11.73 1.04
CA LEU A 64 21.34 -11.05 0.16
C LEU A 64 20.99 -9.68 0.76
N TRP A 65 20.93 -8.64 -0.07
CA TRP A 65 20.58 -7.30 0.38
C TRP A 65 19.23 -6.87 -0.18
N PHE A 66 18.22 -6.77 0.70
CA PHE A 66 16.87 -6.34 0.36
C PHE A 66 16.67 -4.91 0.84
N GLY A 67 17.39 -3.98 0.20
CA GLY A 67 17.44 -2.57 0.61
C GLY A 67 16.09 -1.85 0.55
N GLU A 68 15.19 -2.27 -0.33
CA GLU A 68 13.84 -1.72 -0.40
C GLU A 68 12.94 -2.23 0.75
N LEU A 69 13.42 -3.12 1.62
CA LEU A 69 12.78 -3.43 2.91
C LEU A 69 13.31 -2.58 4.08
N GLY A 70 14.22 -1.64 3.83
CA GLY A 70 14.76 -0.77 4.87
C GLY A 70 13.90 0.45 5.20
N ALA A 71 13.77 0.77 6.49
CA ALA A 71 12.95 1.87 6.98
C ALA A 71 13.60 3.26 6.96
N LEU A 72 14.93 3.34 6.89
CA LEU A 72 15.65 4.61 7.00
C LEU A 72 15.37 5.52 5.79
N GLY A 73 14.99 6.77 6.07
CA GLY A 73 14.75 7.79 5.04
C GLY A 73 13.44 7.61 4.27
N VAL A 74 12.57 6.69 4.69
CA VAL A 74 11.24 6.53 4.08
C VAL A 74 10.40 7.79 4.30
N ARG A 75 9.74 8.20 3.22
CA ARG A 75 8.80 9.32 3.18
C ARG A 75 7.54 8.83 2.47
N GLY A 76 6.40 9.37 2.85
CA GLY A 76 5.15 9.06 2.19
C GLY A 76 3.95 9.26 3.11
N PRO A 77 2.79 8.73 2.71
CA PRO A 77 1.63 8.65 3.57
C PRO A 77 1.85 7.77 4.80
N ARG A 78 0.89 7.86 5.72
CA ARG A 78 0.89 7.17 7.01
C ARG A 78 -0.08 5.99 6.99
N ALA A 79 0.35 4.87 7.57
CA ALA A 79 -0.47 3.68 7.72
C ALA A 79 -1.59 3.85 8.76
N GLY A 80 -1.42 4.69 9.78
CA GLY A 80 -2.39 4.88 10.85
C GLY A 80 -2.47 3.71 11.83
N CYS A 81 -1.38 2.96 12.02
CA CYS A 81 -1.39 1.73 12.84
C CYS A 81 -0.32 1.70 13.95
N VAL A 82 0.59 2.68 13.96
CA VAL A 82 1.65 2.81 14.95
C VAL A 82 1.96 4.28 15.24
N ASP A 83 2.26 4.61 16.49
CA ASP A 83 2.46 6.00 16.93
C ASP A 83 3.75 6.63 16.37
N SER A 84 4.77 5.80 16.11
CA SER A 84 6.03 6.25 15.51
C SER A 84 5.79 6.67 14.06
N ALA A 85 5.84 7.97 13.79
CA ALA A 85 5.63 8.52 12.45
C ALA A 85 6.54 7.88 11.38
N THR A 86 7.78 7.54 11.74
CA THR A 86 8.73 6.86 10.83
C THR A 86 8.28 5.44 10.50
N PHE A 87 7.87 4.66 11.51
CA PHE A 87 7.37 3.31 11.28
C PHE A 87 6.03 3.32 10.55
N ASP A 88 5.17 4.30 10.83
CA ASP A 88 3.87 4.40 10.20
C ASP A 88 3.98 4.69 8.70
N MET A 89 4.95 5.53 8.29
CA MET A 89 5.28 5.72 6.86
C MET A 89 5.94 4.48 6.25
N TYR A 90 6.78 3.79 7.01
CA TYR A 90 7.43 2.56 6.54
C TYR A 90 6.44 1.43 6.29
N VAL A 91 5.49 1.21 7.20
CA VAL A 91 4.43 0.22 7.05
C VAL A 91 3.61 0.52 5.79
N TRP A 92 3.20 1.77 5.59
CA TRP A 92 2.50 2.15 4.36
C TRP A 92 3.33 1.79 3.12
N ARG A 93 4.62 2.12 3.12
CA ARG A 93 5.52 1.84 2.00
C ARG A 93 5.65 0.33 1.71
N LEU A 94 5.66 -0.54 2.72
CA LEU A 94 5.73 -1.99 2.51
C LEU A 94 4.60 -2.53 1.62
N TYR A 95 3.42 -1.90 1.66
CA TYR A 95 2.23 -2.36 0.95
C TYR A 95 1.80 -1.47 -0.23
N HIS A 96 2.40 -0.29 -0.37
CA HIS A 96 2.04 0.71 -1.41
C HIS A 96 3.22 1.16 -2.28
N TYR A 97 4.34 0.44 -2.25
CA TYR A 97 5.48 0.69 -3.13
C TYR A 97 5.97 -0.59 -3.80
N ALA A 98 5.90 -0.65 -5.13
CA ALA A 98 6.11 -1.88 -5.89
C ALA A 98 7.47 -2.54 -5.59
N PRO A 99 8.62 -1.85 -5.58
CA PRO A 99 9.89 -2.49 -5.23
C PRO A 99 9.93 -3.13 -3.84
N ALA A 100 9.25 -2.54 -2.85
CA ALA A 100 9.15 -3.14 -1.51
C ALA A 100 8.25 -4.39 -1.51
N ILE A 101 7.09 -4.31 -2.17
CA ILE A 101 6.16 -5.44 -2.31
C ILE A 101 6.84 -6.62 -3.02
N LEU A 102 7.59 -6.35 -4.09
CA LEU A 102 8.31 -7.38 -4.85
C LEU A 102 9.44 -8.02 -4.02
N GLN A 103 10.16 -7.25 -3.19
CA GLN A 103 11.16 -7.82 -2.27
C GLN A 103 10.53 -8.59 -1.10
N LEU A 104 9.34 -8.21 -0.62
CA LEU A 104 8.60 -9.00 0.36
C LEU A 104 8.19 -10.37 -0.20
N ASP A 105 7.68 -10.40 -1.43
CA ASP A 105 7.33 -11.64 -2.12
C ASP A 105 8.57 -12.49 -2.43
N GLU A 106 9.67 -11.86 -2.87
CA GLU A 106 10.96 -12.56 -3.05
C GLU A 106 11.46 -13.18 -1.75
N LEU A 107 11.33 -12.46 -0.63
CA LEU A 107 11.69 -12.94 0.71
C LEU A 107 10.83 -14.14 1.13
N ALA A 108 9.52 -14.08 0.90
CA ALA A 108 8.63 -15.19 1.18
C ALA A 108 9.03 -16.43 0.37
N ARG A 109 9.20 -16.30 -0.96
CA ARG A 109 9.62 -17.41 -1.84
C ARG A 109 10.99 -17.97 -1.44
N LEU A 110 11.93 -17.13 -1.02
CA LEU A 110 13.23 -17.57 -0.52
C LEU A 110 13.06 -18.41 0.75
N SER A 111 12.20 -17.95 1.66
CA SER A 111 11.91 -18.58 2.95
C SER A 111 11.17 -19.92 2.83
N GLU A 112 10.51 -20.19 1.70
CA GLU A 112 9.92 -21.50 1.39
C GLU A 112 10.99 -22.57 1.12
N ARG A 113 12.18 -22.15 0.67
CA ARG A 113 13.22 -23.05 0.16
C ARG A 113 14.47 -23.12 1.02
N ARG A 114 14.69 -22.13 1.88
CA ARG A 114 15.90 -22.02 2.70
C ARG A 114 15.60 -21.51 4.09
N VAL A 115 16.47 -21.85 5.04
CA VAL A 115 16.46 -21.26 6.38
C VAL A 115 17.07 -19.85 6.31
N VAL A 116 16.21 -18.84 6.43
CA VAL A 116 16.58 -17.43 6.28
C VAL A 116 16.69 -16.73 7.63
N ALA A 117 17.68 -15.85 7.81
CA ALA A 117 17.74 -14.88 8.90
C ALA A 117 17.68 -13.43 8.39
N LEU A 118 16.65 -12.69 8.81
CA LEU A 118 16.55 -11.25 8.57
C LEU A 118 17.50 -10.50 9.51
N VAL A 119 18.42 -9.72 8.96
CA VAL A 119 19.42 -8.96 9.73
C VAL A 119 19.09 -7.48 9.74
N CYS A 120 19.08 -6.91 10.94
CA CYS A 120 19.13 -5.46 11.16
C CYS A 120 20.04 -5.14 12.35
N ARG A 121 20.10 -3.87 12.77
CA ARG A 121 20.99 -3.43 13.86
C ARG A 121 20.43 -3.75 15.23
N GLU A 122 19.22 -3.28 15.53
CA GLU A 122 18.69 -3.24 16.89
C GLU A 122 18.52 -4.65 17.44
N GLU A 123 19.11 -4.94 18.60
CA GLU A 123 19.01 -6.27 19.23
C GLU A 123 17.56 -6.60 19.50
N ASP A 124 16.75 -5.64 20.01
CA ASP A 124 15.28 -5.73 20.13
C ASP A 124 14.53 -5.63 18.80
N TRP A 125 13.72 -6.64 18.50
CA TRP A 125 12.89 -6.66 17.31
C TRP A 125 11.69 -5.71 17.44
N ARG A 126 11.20 -5.49 18.65
CA ARG A 126 10.07 -4.60 18.96
C ARG A 126 10.39 -3.12 18.75
N SER A 127 11.66 -2.76 18.82
CA SER A 127 12.14 -1.40 18.52
C SER A 127 12.70 -1.27 17.11
N CYS A 128 12.56 -2.31 16.28
CA CYS A 128 13.12 -2.39 14.94
C CYS A 128 12.01 -2.53 13.90
N HIS A 129 12.29 -2.08 12.67
CA HIS A 129 11.35 -2.20 11.57
C HIS A 129 11.11 -3.66 11.11
N ARG A 130 12.02 -4.59 11.48
CA ARG A 130 11.88 -6.01 11.15
C ARG A 130 10.61 -6.66 11.71
N GLN A 131 9.99 -6.06 12.72
CA GLN A 131 8.69 -6.52 13.22
C GLN A 131 7.58 -6.47 12.15
N PHE A 132 7.61 -5.47 11.26
CA PHE A 132 6.59 -5.32 10.22
C PHE A 132 6.84 -6.23 9.01
N ILE A 133 8.11 -6.59 8.75
CA ILE A 133 8.45 -7.64 7.78
C ILE A 133 8.03 -9.01 8.36
N ALA A 134 8.24 -9.22 9.66
CA ALA A 134 7.77 -10.41 10.37
C ALA A 134 6.23 -10.52 10.37
N ASP A 135 5.50 -9.42 10.50
CA ASP A 135 4.03 -9.40 10.36
C ASP A 135 3.61 -9.97 8.98
N TYR A 136 4.25 -9.50 7.91
CA TYR A 136 3.99 -9.97 6.55
C TYR A 136 4.24 -11.48 6.41
N LEU A 137 5.40 -11.97 6.86
CA LEU A 137 5.74 -13.39 6.82
C LEU A 137 4.79 -14.25 7.66
N ALA A 138 4.42 -13.79 8.86
CA ALA A 138 3.48 -14.48 9.72
C ALA A 138 2.07 -14.55 9.10
N ARG A 139 1.62 -13.51 8.38
CA ARG A 139 0.36 -13.55 7.61
C ARG A 139 0.42 -14.55 6.45
N ARG A 140 1.60 -14.78 5.88
CA ARG A 140 1.84 -15.80 4.83
C ARG A 140 1.97 -17.22 5.40
N GLY A 141 1.91 -17.39 6.72
CA GLY A 141 1.93 -18.69 7.40
C GLY A 141 3.31 -19.16 7.86
N PHE A 142 4.36 -18.37 7.66
CA PHE A 142 5.70 -18.73 8.17
C PHE A 142 5.74 -18.62 9.70
N PRO A 143 6.32 -19.62 10.40
CA PRO A 143 6.73 -19.42 11.78
C PRO A 143 7.91 -18.44 11.81
N VAL A 144 7.75 -17.31 12.49
CA VAL A 144 8.82 -16.31 12.64
C VAL A 144 9.38 -16.35 14.05
N LEU A 145 10.70 -16.54 14.17
CA LEU A 145 11.43 -16.59 15.43
C LEU A 145 12.47 -15.46 15.51
N HIS A 146 12.42 -14.67 16.57
CA HIS A 146 13.40 -13.62 16.83
C HIS A 146 14.53 -14.18 17.69
N ILE A 147 15.72 -14.28 17.11
CA ILE A 147 16.95 -14.60 17.84
C ILE A 147 17.32 -13.40 18.71
N ARG A 148 17.48 -13.68 20.00
CA ARG A 148 17.89 -12.78 21.08
C ARG A 148 19.23 -13.22 21.63
N ARG A 149 19.90 -12.37 22.40
CA ARG A 149 21.07 -12.79 23.18
C ARG A 149 20.79 -13.94 24.16
N ARG A 150 19.57 -14.02 24.70
CA ARG A 150 19.17 -14.99 25.74
C ARG A 150 18.27 -16.13 25.23
N GLY A 151 18.20 -16.36 23.93
CA GLY A 151 17.40 -17.43 23.34
C GLY A 151 16.59 -16.94 22.13
N THR A 152 15.40 -17.50 21.95
CA THR A 152 14.49 -17.15 20.85
C THR A 152 13.13 -16.77 21.37
N GLU A 153 12.48 -15.81 20.71
CA GLU A 153 11.11 -15.41 20.98
C GLU A 153 10.26 -15.64 19.74
N GLY A 154 9.04 -16.17 19.91
CA GLY A 154 8.07 -16.23 18.82
C GLY A 154 7.57 -14.84 18.44
N HIS A 155 7.37 -14.61 17.14
CA HIS A 155 6.81 -13.34 16.68
C HIS A 155 5.36 -13.17 17.16
N VAL A 156 5.08 -12.00 17.72
CA VAL A 156 3.72 -11.56 18.04
C VAL A 156 3.36 -10.46 17.04
N LYS A 157 2.31 -10.71 16.25
CA LYS A 157 1.84 -9.76 15.24
C LYS A 157 1.57 -8.39 15.86
N THR A 158 2.03 -7.34 15.21
CA THR A 158 1.73 -5.97 15.62
C THR A 158 0.29 -5.59 15.25
N LYS A 159 -0.19 -4.46 15.77
CA LYS A 159 -1.49 -3.88 15.34
C LYS A 159 -1.53 -3.61 13.84
N CYS A 160 -0.39 -3.35 13.21
CA CYS A 160 -0.29 -3.07 11.77
C CYS A 160 -0.51 -4.31 10.90
N ALA A 161 -0.37 -5.52 11.44
CA ALA A 161 -0.54 -6.74 10.67
C ALA A 161 -1.94 -6.82 10.05
N GLU A 162 -2.98 -6.33 10.72
CA GLU A 162 -4.37 -6.43 10.24
C GLU A 162 -4.82 -5.22 9.41
N VAL A 163 -3.93 -4.25 9.16
CA VAL A 163 -4.30 -2.96 8.58
C VAL A 163 -4.24 -2.95 7.05
N PHE A 164 -3.42 -3.80 6.45
CA PHE A 164 -3.27 -3.90 5.00
C PHE A 164 -3.34 -5.34 4.52
N ASP A 165 -4.11 -5.53 3.46
CA ASP A 165 -3.98 -6.72 2.64
C ASP A 165 -2.90 -6.47 1.58
N PRO A 166 -1.95 -7.40 1.41
CA PRO A 166 -0.96 -7.27 0.36
C PRO A 166 -1.69 -7.26 -1.00
N PRO A 167 -1.35 -6.32 -1.90
CA PRO A 167 -1.95 -6.29 -3.22
C PRO A 167 -1.56 -7.57 -4.00
N PRO A 168 -2.33 -7.98 -5.03
CA PRO A 168 -1.99 -9.11 -5.88
C PRO A 168 -0.61 -8.91 -6.52
N VAL A 169 0.38 -9.64 -6.02
CA VAL A 169 1.80 -9.41 -6.37
C VAL A 169 2.04 -9.61 -7.86
N ASP A 170 1.34 -10.54 -8.51
CA ASP A 170 1.48 -10.78 -9.95
C ASP A 170 1.01 -9.58 -10.78
N VAL A 171 -0.04 -8.88 -10.35
CA VAL A 171 -0.50 -7.64 -10.99
C VAL A 171 0.54 -6.54 -10.78
N VAL A 172 1.04 -6.38 -9.55
CA VAL A 172 2.09 -5.39 -9.23
C VAL A 172 3.35 -5.65 -10.05
N ARG A 173 3.79 -6.90 -10.16
CA ARG A 173 4.97 -7.33 -10.92
C ARG A 173 4.82 -7.01 -12.40
N ARG A 174 3.71 -7.43 -13.00
CA ARG A 174 3.42 -7.17 -14.43
C ARG A 174 3.41 -5.67 -14.73
N VAL A 175 2.70 -4.87 -13.93
CA VAL A 175 2.65 -3.41 -14.11
C VAL A 175 4.03 -2.78 -13.89
N TYR A 176 4.79 -3.26 -12.90
CA TYR A 176 6.14 -2.75 -12.65
C TYR A 176 7.06 -3.00 -13.85
N GLU A 177 7.04 -4.21 -14.42
CA GLU A 177 7.85 -4.55 -15.60
C GLU A 177 7.44 -3.73 -16.82
N ASP A 178 6.13 -3.59 -17.06
CA ASP A 178 5.61 -2.87 -18.22
C ASP A 178 5.80 -1.36 -18.13
N PHE A 179 5.69 -0.75 -16.95
CA PHE A 179 5.68 0.72 -16.80
C PHE A 179 6.98 1.32 -16.24
N ARG A 180 7.93 0.52 -15.74
CA ARG A 180 9.17 1.07 -15.14
C ARG A 180 10.04 1.90 -16.07
N HIS A 181 9.84 1.81 -17.38
CA HIS A 181 10.54 2.65 -18.34
C HIS A 181 10.02 4.10 -18.35
N LEU A 182 8.81 4.35 -17.84
CA LEU A 182 8.17 5.67 -17.76
C LEU A 182 8.51 6.44 -16.47
N CYS A 183 9.28 5.84 -15.54
CA CYS A 183 9.61 6.47 -14.25
C CYS A 183 10.40 7.78 -14.37
N SER A 184 11.07 8.01 -15.50
CA SER A 184 11.75 9.27 -15.79
C SER A 184 10.79 10.40 -16.17
N ALA A 185 9.61 10.08 -16.70
CA ALA A 185 8.57 11.06 -17.03
C ALA A 185 7.85 11.56 -15.77
N GLY A 186 7.71 10.68 -14.77
CA GLY A 186 7.22 11.05 -13.44
C GLY A 186 6.70 9.85 -12.65
N PRO A 187 6.00 10.11 -11.52
CA PRO A 187 5.45 9.06 -10.67
C PRO A 187 4.38 8.23 -11.38
N VAL A 188 4.48 6.91 -11.27
CA VAL A 188 3.52 5.96 -11.85
C VAL A 188 2.79 5.22 -10.72
N TYR A 189 1.46 5.16 -10.79
CA TYR A 189 0.61 4.49 -9.82
C TYR A 189 -0.30 3.46 -10.48
N LEU A 190 -0.30 2.26 -9.91
CA LEU A 190 -1.36 1.28 -10.09
C LEU A 190 -2.44 1.55 -9.05
N PHE A 191 -3.71 1.57 -9.44
CA PHE A 191 -4.81 1.81 -8.50
C PHE A 191 -6.07 1.05 -8.90
N GLY A 192 -7.17 1.30 -8.20
CA GLY A 192 -8.48 0.77 -8.58
C GLY A 192 -8.74 -0.67 -8.14
N GLY A 193 -9.73 -1.30 -8.77
CA GLY A 193 -10.30 -2.57 -8.32
C GLY A 193 -9.38 -3.78 -8.47
N ALA A 194 -8.37 -3.70 -9.34
CA ALA A 194 -7.38 -4.76 -9.56
C ALA A 194 -6.55 -5.04 -8.29
N LEU A 195 -6.27 -4.02 -7.49
CA LEU A 195 -5.56 -4.16 -6.20
C LEU A 195 -6.36 -4.97 -5.16
N GLU A 196 -7.64 -5.17 -5.40
CA GLU A 196 -8.57 -5.90 -4.53
C GLU A 196 -9.03 -7.24 -5.13
N GLY A 197 -8.50 -7.62 -6.30
CA GLY A 197 -8.97 -8.78 -7.05
C GLY A 197 -10.43 -8.66 -7.52
N SER A 198 -10.97 -7.44 -7.58
CA SER A 198 -12.39 -7.16 -7.80
C SER A 198 -12.72 -6.61 -9.19
N ALA A 199 -11.70 -6.32 -9.99
CA ALA A 199 -11.80 -5.86 -11.37
C ALA A 199 -10.82 -6.60 -12.27
N ALA A 200 -11.23 -6.85 -13.51
CA ALA A 200 -10.35 -7.40 -14.54
C ALA A 200 -9.44 -6.30 -15.13
N ASP A 201 -9.96 -5.08 -15.24
CA ASP A 201 -9.21 -3.94 -15.75
C ASP A 201 -8.16 -3.48 -14.74
N VAL A 202 -6.98 -3.14 -15.25
CA VAL A 202 -5.86 -2.66 -14.46
C VAL A 202 -5.64 -1.18 -14.75
N ASP A 203 -6.02 -0.36 -13.77
CA ASP A 203 -5.95 1.10 -13.86
C ASP A 203 -4.55 1.60 -13.52
N VAL A 204 -3.96 2.40 -14.42
CA VAL A 204 -2.62 2.99 -14.22
C VAL A 204 -2.62 4.48 -14.56
N VAL A 205 -2.06 5.30 -13.66
CA VAL A 205 -1.83 6.72 -13.93
C VAL A 205 -0.34 6.99 -13.96
N VAL A 206 0.10 7.69 -15.00
CA VAL A 206 1.43 8.26 -15.10
C VAL A 206 1.32 9.78 -14.93
N TYR A 207 1.89 10.32 -13.85
CA TYR A 207 1.91 11.77 -13.66
C TYR A 207 3.05 12.41 -14.45
N GLY A 208 2.72 13.42 -15.25
CA GLY A 208 3.63 14.11 -16.15
C GLY A 208 3.12 14.15 -17.58
N LEU A 209 3.97 14.62 -18.49
CA LEU A 209 3.72 14.61 -19.93
C LEU A 209 4.49 13.44 -20.56
N GLY A 210 3.85 12.73 -21.49
CA GLY A 210 4.48 11.62 -22.19
C GLY A 210 3.52 10.92 -23.15
N GLU A 211 4.04 9.88 -23.78
CA GLU A 211 3.33 8.99 -24.70
C GLU A 211 3.83 7.55 -24.53
N GLY A 212 3.29 6.60 -25.30
CA GLY A 212 3.77 5.21 -25.29
C GLY A 212 3.26 4.37 -24.12
N LEU A 213 2.01 4.57 -23.69
CA LEU A 213 1.41 3.72 -22.66
C LEU A 213 1.33 2.25 -23.13
N PRO A 214 1.75 1.28 -22.31
CA PRO A 214 1.54 -0.14 -22.58
C PRO A 214 0.07 -0.47 -22.87
N ARG A 215 -0.17 -1.40 -23.80
CA ARG A 215 -1.52 -1.89 -24.10
C ARG A 215 -2.00 -2.88 -23.04
N GLY A 216 -3.32 -3.07 -22.94
CA GLY A 216 -3.92 -4.01 -21.98
C GLY A 216 -4.16 -3.43 -20.59
N TYR A 217 -4.09 -2.10 -20.46
CA TYR A 217 -4.32 -1.34 -19.24
C TYR A 217 -5.31 -0.20 -19.51
N ASP A 218 -6.14 0.14 -18.51
CA ASP A 218 -6.82 1.44 -18.50
C ASP A 218 -5.82 2.48 -17.98
N ALA A 219 -4.92 2.90 -18.86
CA ALA A 219 -3.81 3.76 -18.52
C ALA A 219 -3.96 5.15 -19.11
N GLN A 220 -3.54 6.17 -18.35
CA GLN A 220 -3.53 7.55 -18.84
C GLN A 220 -2.35 8.37 -18.28
N PHE A 221 -1.94 9.36 -19.06
CA PHE A 221 -1.07 10.44 -18.58
C PHE A 221 -1.92 11.55 -17.95
N ILE A 222 -1.51 12.02 -16.77
CA ILE A 222 -2.09 13.18 -16.10
C ILE A 222 -0.97 14.21 -15.86
N PRO A 223 -1.02 15.41 -16.45
CA PRO A 223 0.08 16.37 -16.34
C PRO A 223 0.46 16.72 -14.90
N ALA A 224 -0.53 16.92 -14.03
CA ALA A 224 -0.33 17.22 -12.62
C ALA A 224 -1.53 16.75 -11.78
N PRO A 225 -1.31 16.29 -10.54
CA PRO A 225 -2.40 15.90 -9.66
C PRO A 225 -3.20 17.11 -9.18
N ARG A 226 -4.47 16.90 -8.87
CA ARG A 226 -5.34 17.89 -8.22
C ARG A 226 -5.57 17.51 -6.75
N GLU A 227 -6.03 18.46 -5.95
CA GLU A 227 -6.51 18.19 -4.57
C GLU A 227 -7.97 17.71 -4.63
N ASP A 228 -8.20 16.52 -5.18
CA ASP A 228 -9.53 15.88 -5.26
C ASP A 228 -9.46 14.41 -4.75
N LEU A 229 -10.62 13.79 -4.53
CA LEU A 229 -10.64 12.42 -3.97
C LEU A 229 -10.05 11.40 -4.94
N PHE A 230 -10.15 11.60 -6.25
CA PHE A 230 -9.56 10.70 -7.22
C PHE A 230 -8.04 10.63 -7.05
N HIS A 231 -7.36 11.77 -7.06
CA HIS A 231 -5.92 11.84 -6.91
C HIS A 231 -5.47 11.41 -5.51
N PHE A 232 -6.25 11.73 -4.48
CA PHE A 232 -6.02 11.21 -3.14
C PHE A 232 -6.06 9.68 -3.13
N HIS A 233 -7.08 9.05 -3.71
CA HIS A 233 -7.20 7.60 -3.72
C HIS A 233 -6.10 6.92 -4.54
N VAL A 234 -5.75 7.47 -5.71
CA VAL A 234 -4.61 6.99 -6.51
C VAL A 234 -3.31 7.01 -5.70
N THR A 235 -3.03 8.12 -5.00
CA THR A 235 -1.72 8.31 -4.33
C THR A 235 -1.64 7.71 -2.93
N TYR A 236 -2.76 7.58 -2.22
CA TYR A 236 -2.84 7.03 -0.86
C TYR A 236 -3.18 5.53 -0.83
N ASN A 237 -4.12 5.09 -1.67
CA ASN A 237 -4.60 3.70 -1.68
C ASN A 237 -3.99 2.87 -2.83
N GLY A 238 -3.47 3.53 -3.88
CA GLY A 238 -2.76 2.86 -4.96
C GLY A 238 -1.37 2.37 -4.57
N VAL A 239 -0.72 1.67 -5.49
CA VAL A 239 0.66 1.21 -5.39
C VAL A 239 1.52 2.11 -6.27
N LEU A 240 2.47 2.81 -5.65
CA LEU A 240 3.52 3.54 -6.36
C LEU A 240 4.43 2.52 -7.05
N ILE A 241 4.35 2.47 -8.37
CA ILE A 241 5.19 1.62 -9.21
C ILE A 241 6.62 2.15 -9.19
N CYS A 242 6.78 3.46 -9.39
CA CYS A 242 8.07 4.14 -9.34
C CYS A 242 7.92 5.67 -9.35
N GLY A 243 9.05 6.37 -9.19
CA GLY A 243 9.10 7.82 -9.08
C GLY A 243 9.00 8.30 -7.63
N LYS A 244 8.79 9.60 -7.44
CA LYS A 244 8.64 10.19 -6.10
C LYS A 244 7.18 10.11 -5.64
N PRO A 245 6.91 9.70 -4.40
CA PRO A 245 5.55 9.68 -3.88
C PRO A 245 4.95 11.09 -3.90
N ILE A 246 3.69 11.19 -4.29
CA ILE A 246 2.89 12.41 -4.30
C ILE A 246 2.03 12.36 -3.04
N LYS A 247 1.96 13.47 -2.31
CA LYS A 247 1.12 13.60 -1.12
C LYS A 247 -0.04 14.53 -1.41
N ILE A 248 -1.24 13.99 -1.38
CA ILE A 248 -2.50 14.74 -1.47
C ILE A 248 -3.17 14.70 -0.09
N SER A 249 -3.70 15.83 0.39
CA SER A 249 -4.41 15.89 1.68
C SER A 249 -5.83 15.34 1.51
N PHE A 250 -6.20 14.40 2.38
CA PHE A 250 -7.56 13.87 2.41
C PHE A 250 -8.55 14.96 2.76
N GLU A 251 -8.23 15.78 3.77
CA GLU A 251 -9.09 16.83 4.30
C GLU A 251 -9.39 17.89 3.24
N ARG A 252 -8.37 18.35 2.52
CA ARG A 252 -8.55 19.31 1.42
C ARG A 252 -9.31 18.71 0.24
N SER A 253 -8.99 17.46 -0.10
CA SER A 253 -9.69 16.75 -1.18
C SER A 253 -11.16 16.62 -0.86
N LEU A 254 -11.50 16.17 0.36
CA LEU A 254 -12.87 16.03 0.81
C LEU A 254 -13.60 17.38 0.84
N ALA A 255 -12.96 18.44 1.35
CA ALA A 255 -13.52 19.79 1.34
C ALA A 255 -13.86 20.29 -0.08
N ASN A 256 -12.98 20.02 -1.06
CA ASN A 256 -13.22 20.38 -2.46
C ASN A 256 -14.41 19.60 -3.05
N GLU A 257 -14.50 18.29 -2.78
CA GLU A 257 -15.64 17.47 -3.22
C GLU A 257 -16.97 17.93 -2.60
N LEU A 258 -16.95 18.31 -1.31
CA LEU A 258 -18.11 18.87 -0.61
C LEU A 258 -18.52 20.22 -1.21
N GLY A 259 -17.55 21.02 -1.66
CA GLY A 259 -17.76 22.28 -2.38
C GLY A 259 -18.54 22.11 -3.68
N GLU A 260 -18.29 21.02 -4.41
CA GLU A 260 -18.91 20.71 -5.71
C GLU A 260 -20.26 19.97 -5.62
N THR A 261 -20.73 19.67 -4.40
CA THR A 261 -21.96 18.86 -4.17
C THR A 261 -23.16 19.40 -4.97
N GLU A 262 -23.47 20.69 -4.85
CA GLU A 262 -24.66 21.26 -5.51
C GLU A 262 -24.54 21.30 -7.03
N GLU A 263 -23.33 21.52 -7.56
CA GLU A 263 -23.08 21.50 -8.99
C GLU A 263 -23.30 20.10 -9.56
N ARG A 264 -22.83 19.06 -8.87
CA ARG A 264 -23.00 17.66 -9.28
C ARG A 264 -24.44 17.20 -9.17
N VAL A 265 -25.16 17.61 -8.12
CA VAL A 265 -26.61 17.37 -8.01
C VAL A 265 -27.33 18.02 -9.19
N ARG A 266 -27.00 19.27 -9.52
CA ARG A 266 -27.57 19.96 -10.68
C ARG A 266 -27.24 19.24 -11.99
N ALA A 267 -25.99 18.80 -12.18
CA ALA A 267 -25.56 18.08 -13.37
C ALA A 267 -26.34 16.77 -13.52
N PHE A 268 -26.51 16.02 -12.44
CA PHE A 268 -27.31 14.79 -12.42
C PHE A 268 -28.78 15.04 -12.80
N LEU A 269 -29.40 16.07 -12.23
CA LEU A 269 -30.82 16.35 -12.46
C LEU A 269 -31.10 16.92 -13.86
N HIS A 270 -30.25 17.83 -14.34
CA HIS A 270 -30.58 18.70 -15.46
C HIS A 270 -29.76 18.42 -16.73
N SER A 271 -28.64 17.70 -16.66
CA SER A 271 -27.89 17.35 -17.87
C SER A 271 -28.69 16.39 -18.77
N GLY A 272 -28.55 16.57 -20.08
CA GLY A 272 -28.97 15.60 -21.10
C GLY A 272 -27.84 14.64 -21.51
N ASP A 273 -26.60 14.88 -21.08
CA ASP A 273 -25.46 14.00 -21.36
C ASP A 273 -25.41 12.85 -20.32
N PRO A 274 -25.64 11.58 -20.73
CA PRO A 274 -25.64 10.45 -19.81
C PRO A 274 -24.28 10.21 -19.14
N VAL A 275 -23.17 10.58 -19.78
CA VAL A 275 -21.82 10.47 -19.21
C VAL A 275 -21.69 11.44 -18.05
N LEU A 276 -22.11 12.69 -18.22
CA LEU A 276 -22.09 13.69 -17.16
C LEU A 276 -23.02 13.31 -16.00
N VAL A 277 -24.23 12.82 -16.28
CA VAL A 277 -25.18 12.35 -15.26
C VAL A 277 -24.58 11.20 -14.43
N CYS A 278 -24.02 10.17 -15.11
CA CYS A 278 -23.40 9.04 -14.43
C CYS A 278 -22.19 9.45 -13.59
N LYS A 279 -21.28 10.27 -14.15
CA LYS A 279 -20.08 10.75 -13.43
C LYS A 279 -20.45 11.54 -12.19
N ALA A 280 -21.42 12.45 -12.29
CA ALA A 280 -21.88 13.25 -11.16
C ALA A 280 -22.43 12.36 -10.02
N ALA A 281 -23.28 11.38 -10.34
CA ALA A 281 -23.79 10.44 -9.34
C ALA A 281 -22.68 9.59 -8.72
N LYS A 282 -21.75 9.08 -9.53
CA LYS A 282 -20.59 8.31 -9.06
C LYS A 282 -19.71 9.14 -8.12
N GLN A 283 -19.39 10.38 -8.48
CA GLN A 283 -18.58 11.28 -7.65
C GLN A 283 -19.27 11.58 -6.31
N LEU A 284 -20.58 11.84 -6.32
CA LEU A 284 -21.36 12.01 -5.08
C LEU A 284 -21.31 10.76 -4.21
N ALA A 285 -21.44 9.56 -4.80
CA ALA A 285 -21.36 8.30 -4.08
C ALA A 285 -19.99 8.09 -3.41
N PHE A 286 -18.89 8.43 -4.09
CA PHE A 286 -17.54 8.38 -3.52
C PHE A 286 -17.37 9.42 -2.40
N ALA A 287 -17.85 10.65 -2.60
CA ALA A 287 -17.76 11.70 -1.58
C ALA A 287 -18.50 11.30 -0.29
N VAL A 288 -19.73 10.77 -0.40
CA VAL A 288 -20.50 10.37 0.79
C VAL A 288 -19.87 9.17 1.48
N ALA A 289 -19.29 8.23 0.73
CA ALA A 289 -18.59 7.10 1.30
C ALA A 289 -17.28 7.51 1.99
N ALA A 290 -16.58 8.52 1.47
CA ALA A 290 -15.42 9.12 2.12
C ALA A 290 -15.79 9.81 3.45
N VAL A 291 -16.96 10.48 3.51
CA VAL A 291 -17.50 11.04 4.76
C VAL A 291 -17.82 9.95 5.78
N LEU A 292 -18.56 8.91 5.37
CA LEU A 292 -19.10 7.90 6.29
C LEU A 292 -18.04 6.87 6.74
N CYS A 293 -17.14 6.48 5.84
CA CYS A 293 -16.22 5.36 6.05
C CYS A 293 -14.74 5.74 5.94
N GLY A 294 -14.44 7.01 5.65
CA GLY A 294 -13.08 7.54 5.68
C GLY A 294 -12.23 7.26 4.43
N PRO A 295 -10.92 7.57 4.49
CA PRO A 295 -10.03 7.74 3.33
C PRO A 295 -9.73 6.47 2.52
N ARG A 296 -10.02 5.29 3.07
CA ARG A 296 -9.71 4.00 2.45
C ARG A 296 -10.80 3.49 1.51
N THR A 297 -11.93 4.19 1.45
CA THR A 297 -13.09 3.82 0.64
C THR A 297 -12.89 4.25 -0.81
N SER A 298 -11.93 3.60 -1.47
CA SER A 298 -11.32 4.06 -2.74
C SER A 298 -11.75 3.30 -3.99
N THR A 299 -12.47 2.20 -3.84
CA THR A 299 -12.93 1.35 -4.95
C THR A 299 -14.44 1.27 -4.95
N TRP A 300 -15.04 1.00 -6.12
CA TRP A 300 -16.49 0.81 -6.24
C TRP A 300 -17.02 -0.24 -5.26
N ARG A 301 -16.27 -1.33 -5.05
CA ARG A 301 -16.63 -2.40 -4.10
C ARG A 301 -16.70 -1.87 -2.66
N ARG A 302 -15.68 -1.13 -2.21
CA ARG A 302 -15.66 -0.55 -0.85
C ARG A 302 -16.73 0.53 -0.68
N VAL A 303 -16.94 1.38 -1.69
CA VAL A 303 -18.01 2.38 -1.69
C VAL A 303 -19.37 1.68 -1.54
N LYS A 304 -19.64 0.65 -2.35
CA LYS A 304 -20.87 -0.14 -2.25
C LYS A 304 -21.06 -0.73 -0.84
N GLN A 305 -20.05 -1.43 -0.32
CA GLN A 305 -20.11 -2.04 1.03
C GLN A 305 -20.34 -1.00 2.13
N CYS A 306 -19.67 0.15 2.04
CA CYS A 306 -19.83 1.26 2.97
C CYS A 306 -21.28 1.79 2.97
N LEU A 307 -21.81 2.08 1.79
CA LEU A 307 -23.14 2.69 1.65
C LEU A 307 -24.25 1.71 2.03
N GLU A 308 -24.15 0.43 1.63
CA GLU A 308 -25.10 -0.60 2.03
C GLU A 308 -25.10 -0.81 3.56
N GLY A 309 -23.92 -0.76 4.21
CA GLY A 309 -23.80 -0.78 5.67
C GLY A 309 -24.49 0.40 6.38
N HIS A 310 -24.78 1.48 5.66
CA HIS A 310 -25.53 2.65 6.15
C HIS A 310 -26.95 2.73 5.59
N GLY A 311 -27.48 1.65 4.98
CA GLY A 311 -28.83 1.61 4.41
C GLY A 311 -29.00 2.42 3.11
N LEU A 312 -27.90 2.73 2.42
CA LEU A 312 -27.87 3.45 1.15
C LEU A 312 -27.51 2.47 0.02
N GLU A 313 -28.51 1.91 -0.65
CA GLU A 313 -28.31 0.98 -1.76
C GLU A 313 -27.74 1.70 -2.99
N LEU A 314 -26.46 1.45 -3.28
CA LEU A 314 -25.75 2.08 -4.40
C LEU A 314 -26.21 1.50 -5.75
N PRO A 315 -26.81 2.30 -6.65
CA PRO A 315 -27.28 1.81 -7.94
C PRO A 315 -26.14 1.34 -8.84
N GLN A 316 -26.27 0.11 -9.38
CA GLN A 316 -25.29 -0.47 -10.29
C GLN A 316 -25.12 0.34 -11.59
N ALA A 317 -26.15 1.09 -11.98
CA ALA A 317 -26.15 1.98 -13.15
C ALA A 317 -25.06 3.06 -13.09
N PHE A 318 -24.54 3.40 -11.90
CA PHE A 318 -23.50 4.42 -11.74
C PHE A 318 -22.07 3.86 -11.78
N LYS A 319 -21.88 2.55 -11.99
CA LYS A 319 -20.53 1.94 -12.00
C LYS A 319 -19.73 2.32 -13.24
N ASN A 320 -20.30 2.09 -14.43
CA ASN A 320 -19.64 2.28 -15.73
C ASN A 320 -20.17 3.54 -16.41
N CYS A 321 -19.39 4.62 -16.34
CA CYS A 321 -19.75 5.90 -16.95
C CYS A 321 -19.07 6.17 -18.29
N LEU A 322 -18.28 5.22 -18.83
CA LEU A 322 -17.77 5.29 -20.20
C LEU A 322 -18.86 4.90 -21.20
N THR A 323 -19.72 3.96 -20.83
CA THR A 323 -20.88 3.54 -21.62
C THR A 323 -22.11 3.44 -20.71
N PRO A 324 -22.60 4.58 -20.20
CA PRO A 324 -23.70 4.61 -19.25
C PRO A 324 -25.05 4.33 -19.92
N PRO A 325 -26.07 3.90 -19.14
CA PRO A 325 -27.47 3.91 -19.58
C PRO A 325 -27.96 5.31 -19.99
N PRO A 326 -29.08 5.42 -20.72
CA PRO A 326 -29.70 6.71 -21.04
C PRO A 326 -30.00 7.55 -19.79
N PRO A 327 -30.00 8.90 -19.89
CA PRO A 327 -30.22 9.78 -18.75
C PRO A 327 -31.52 9.50 -17.98
N GLU A 328 -32.58 9.09 -18.67
CA GLU A 328 -33.89 8.79 -18.10
C GLU A 328 -33.81 7.60 -17.12
N VAL A 329 -33.03 6.57 -17.48
CA VAL A 329 -32.78 5.40 -16.63
C VAL A 329 -31.95 5.78 -15.41
N LEU A 330 -30.89 6.57 -15.61
CA LEU A 330 -30.04 7.07 -14.52
C LEU A 330 -30.86 7.90 -13.52
N LYS A 331 -31.76 8.75 -14.03
CA LYS A 331 -32.59 9.67 -13.24
C LYS A 331 -33.70 8.98 -12.43
N LEU A 332 -34.00 7.70 -12.68
CA LEU A 332 -34.87 6.89 -11.80
C LEU A 332 -34.31 6.80 -10.38
N HIS A 333 -32.99 6.93 -10.24
CA HIS A 333 -32.29 6.89 -8.96
C HIS A 333 -32.14 8.28 -8.30
N ARG A 334 -32.99 9.25 -8.65
CA ARG A 334 -32.98 10.59 -8.06
C ARG A 334 -33.05 10.58 -6.53
N SER A 335 -33.93 9.76 -5.95
CA SER A 335 -34.11 9.66 -4.51
C SER A 335 -32.83 9.22 -3.78
N PHE A 336 -32.01 8.37 -4.41
CA PHE A 336 -30.70 8.00 -3.88
C PHE A 336 -29.75 9.20 -3.89
N VAL A 337 -29.67 9.92 -5.01
CA VAL A 337 -28.81 11.10 -5.16
C VAL A 337 -29.18 12.21 -4.16
N GLU A 338 -30.48 12.44 -3.95
CA GLU A 338 -30.97 13.42 -2.96
C GLU A 338 -30.57 13.04 -1.54
N LYS A 339 -30.75 11.76 -1.14
CA LYS A 339 -30.36 11.26 0.19
C LYS A 339 -28.86 11.44 0.46
N ILE A 340 -28.00 11.04 -0.48
CA ILE A 340 -26.55 11.18 -0.27
C ILE A 340 -26.11 12.65 -0.26
N ALA A 341 -26.77 13.52 -1.04
CA ALA A 341 -26.51 14.95 -1.00
C ALA A 341 -26.90 15.58 0.34
N GLU A 342 -28.01 15.14 0.97
CA GLU A 342 -28.37 15.56 2.33
C GLU A 342 -27.30 15.20 3.37
N VAL A 343 -26.75 13.98 3.28
CA VAL A 343 -25.64 13.55 4.16
C VAL A 343 -24.43 14.47 3.97
N LEU A 344 -24.04 14.76 2.72
CA LEU A 344 -22.91 15.64 2.40
C LEU A 344 -23.12 17.07 2.93
N ARG A 345 -24.34 17.62 2.76
CA ARG A 345 -24.71 18.94 3.29
C ARG A 345 -24.65 18.97 4.81
N GLY A 346 -25.19 17.94 5.47
CA GLY A 346 -25.17 17.80 6.92
C GLY A 346 -23.74 17.78 7.47
N PHE A 347 -22.87 16.99 6.84
CA PHE A 347 -21.45 16.93 7.21
C PHE A 347 -20.76 18.29 7.07
N ARG A 348 -20.92 18.94 5.90
CA ARG A 348 -20.34 20.27 5.64
C ARG A 348 -20.85 21.35 6.61
N ALA A 349 -22.10 21.27 7.05
CA ALA A 349 -22.66 22.19 8.05
C ALA A 349 -22.11 21.94 9.46
N SER A 350 -21.72 20.71 9.77
CA SER A 350 -21.16 20.30 11.07
C SER A 350 -19.66 20.54 11.21
N GLU A 351 -18.93 20.74 10.09
CA GLU A 351 -17.52 21.10 10.15
C GLU A 351 -17.35 22.48 10.82
N PRO A 352 -16.53 22.59 11.88
CA PRO A 352 -16.24 23.89 12.46
C PRO A 352 -15.59 24.77 11.39
N ARG A 353 -16.26 25.89 11.04
CA ARG A 353 -15.68 26.92 10.16
C ARG A 353 -14.42 27.45 10.84
N GLY A 354 -13.26 26.94 10.42
CA GLY A 354 -11.87 27.34 10.72
C GLY A 354 -11.60 28.12 12.01
N ARG A 355 -10.79 27.52 12.89
CA ARG A 355 -9.83 28.28 13.73
C ARG A 355 -8.51 28.40 12.99
#